data_AF-A0A8H7KI27-F1
#
_entry.id   AF-A0A8H7KI27-F1
#
_cell.length_a   1.000
_cell.length_b   1.000
_cell.length_c   1.000
_cell.angle_alpha   90.00
_cell.angle_beta   90.00
_cell.angle_gamma   90.00
#
_symmetry.space_group_name_H-M   'P 1'
#
loop_
_entity.id
_entity.type
_entity.pdbx_description
1 polymer ?
#
loop_
_entity_poly.entity_id
_entity_poly.type
_entity_poly.pdbx_seq_one_letter_code
_entity_poly.pdbx_strand_id
1 'polypeptide(L)'
;MQFIRDPDTADPVSQFEIVLLVIDRSGAIPSKENPFVQLDALYREILSSISPKLWPTTKRLLGFLICQQRLSFYIANRIRTLRGTSLLFGLTRSVMYPCLIKCHSTVRVPDWKVAHEVTLGILHASFADYLKDPSRSGDFHVDNKDAKDDMLFRLLEVWNICSGDNIPTASVESMWHRYCLKLGDKTPSRTIAKFHTDLFYDIVYCLRTSMPFIMRAPVESPILYPQLRKVHMIKLCYYFNGYDLRTFADTLVRDAHHVNDIELLREIQLKDLKFGRLDWKEMSPGRAHYWKSSQSSIVPDYILNRPRSSTELKTFVSELESIQKRLPEVKVVVFGVVPEGRVAAFRYSLTNQPDDSEDFMYYVIPYPEESFE
;
A
#
# COMPACT_ATOMS: atom_id res chain seq x y z
N MET A 1 14.98 -23.96 -16.36
CA MET A 1 13.65 -23.70 -16.95
C MET A 1 12.63 -24.52 -16.18
N GLN A 2 11.73 -23.90 -15.43
CA GLN A 2 10.58 -24.61 -14.84
C GLN A 2 9.49 -24.92 -15.89
N PHE A 3 9.60 -24.35 -17.11
CA PHE A 3 8.69 -24.59 -18.22
C PHE A 3 8.43 -26.07 -18.50
N ILE A 4 9.47 -26.87 -18.76
CA ILE A 4 9.38 -28.32 -19.09
C ILE A 4 8.87 -29.17 -17.90
N ARG A 5 8.90 -28.64 -16.68
CA ARG A 5 8.52 -29.35 -15.45
C ARG A 5 7.25 -28.80 -14.83
N ASP A 6 6.44 -28.07 -15.60
CA ASP A 6 5.20 -27.49 -15.11
C ASP A 6 4.21 -28.61 -14.76
N PRO A 7 3.88 -28.80 -13.48
CA PRO A 7 3.02 -29.90 -13.03
C PRO A 7 1.59 -29.77 -13.57
N ASP A 8 1.14 -28.57 -13.94
CA ASP A 8 -0.21 -28.34 -14.48
C ASP A 8 -0.31 -28.63 -15.98
N THR A 9 0.84 -28.77 -16.66
CA THR A 9 0.86 -29.07 -18.10
C THR A 9 1.09 -30.56 -18.40
N ALA A 10 1.50 -31.35 -17.39
CA ALA A 10 1.59 -32.83 -17.39
C ALA A 10 2.22 -33.52 -18.63
N ASP A 11 2.85 -32.77 -19.53
CA ASP A 11 3.48 -33.27 -20.76
C ASP A 11 4.79 -32.51 -21.05
N PRO A 12 5.89 -32.96 -20.42
CA PRO A 12 7.23 -32.40 -20.64
C PRO A 12 7.71 -32.48 -22.09
N VAL A 13 7.20 -33.46 -22.86
CA VAL A 13 7.61 -33.70 -24.24
C VAL A 13 7.02 -32.62 -25.14
N SER A 14 5.71 -32.39 -25.07
CA SER A 14 5.06 -31.30 -25.81
C SER A 14 5.65 -29.92 -25.46
N GLN A 15 6.01 -29.68 -24.19
CA GLN A 15 6.65 -28.43 -23.79
C GLN A 15 8.07 -28.27 -24.35
N PHE A 16 8.83 -29.36 -24.40
CA PHE A 16 10.15 -29.33 -25.03
C PHE A 16 10.06 -29.11 -26.54
N GLU A 17 9.09 -29.73 -27.20
CA GLU A 17 8.80 -29.50 -28.63
C GLU A 17 8.43 -28.03 -28.89
N ILE A 18 7.64 -27.39 -28.01
CA ILE A 18 7.36 -25.95 -28.11
C ILE A 18 8.66 -25.13 -28.02
N VAL A 19 9.57 -25.47 -27.10
CA VAL A 19 10.86 -24.76 -26.98
C VAL A 19 11.68 -24.91 -28.27
N LEU A 20 11.76 -26.12 -28.83
CA LEU A 20 12.47 -26.36 -30.10
C LEU A 20 11.82 -25.59 -31.25
N LEU A 21 10.49 -25.64 -31.37
CA LEU A 21 9.75 -24.90 -32.38
C LEU A 21 9.95 -23.39 -32.27
N VAL A 22 10.01 -22.84 -31.06
CA VAL A 22 10.29 -21.42 -30.84
C VAL A 22 11.70 -21.07 -31.29
N ILE A 23 12.70 -21.90 -30.96
CA ILE A 23 14.09 -21.69 -31.40
C ILE A 23 14.16 -21.72 -32.93
N ASP A 24 13.60 -22.75 -33.56
CA ASP A 24 13.63 -22.96 -35.01
C ASP A 24 12.87 -21.85 -35.76
N ARG A 25 11.69 -21.45 -35.28
CA ARG A 25 10.86 -20.38 -35.89
C ARG A 25 11.44 -18.99 -35.69
N SER A 26 12.18 -18.76 -34.60
CA SER A 26 12.71 -17.42 -34.32
C SER A 26 13.68 -16.97 -35.42
N GLY A 27 14.43 -17.90 -36.03
CA GLY A 27 15.50 -17.61 -36.99
C GLY A 27 16.57 -16.65 -36.44
N ALA A 28 16.51 -16.34 -35.14
CA ALA A 28 17.16 -15.21 -34.56
C ALA A 28 18.50 -15.66 -33.96
N ILE A 29 19.58 -15.13 -34.53
CA ILE A 29 20.93 -15.39 -34.05
C ILE A 29 21.20 -14.39 -32.91
N PRO A 30 21.56 -14.87 -31.70
CA PRO A 30 21.97 -13.98 -30.63
C PRO A 30 23.06 -13.01 -31.10
N SER A 31 22.82 -11.72 -30.96
CA SER A 31 23.77 -10.68 -31.32
C SER A 31 24.44 -10.10 -30.06
N LYS A 32 25.49 -9.29 -30.23
CA LYS A 32 26.06 -8.53 -29.10
C LYS A 32 25.04 -7.55 -28.49
N GLU A 33 24.07 -7.09 -29.27
CA GLU A 33 23.07 -6.10 -28.86
C GLU A 33 21.86 -6.73 -28.16
N ASN A 34 21.42 -7.92 -28.60
CA ASN A 34 20.43 -8.72 -27.88
C ASN A 34 20.85 -10.19 -27.79
N PRO A 35 21.61 -10.56 -26.75
CA PRO A 35 22.01 -11.95 -26.54
C PRO A 35 20.84 -12.85 -26.10
N PHE A 36 19.67 -12.27 -25.76
CA PHE A 36 18.51 -12.98 -25.21
C PHE A 36 17.40 -13.22 -26.25
N VAL A 37 17.64 -13.02 -27.54
CA VAL A 37 16.58 -13.04 -28.57
C VAL A 37 15.75 -14.33 -28.61
N GLN A 38 16.37 -15.49 -28.38
CA GLN A 38 15.67 -16.78 -28.31
C GLN A 38 14.83 -16.91 -27.04
N LEU A 39 15.31 -16.35 -25.93
CA LEU A 39 14.59 -16.30 -24.67
C LEU A 39 13.41 -15.32 -24.74
N ASP A 40 13.58 -14.20 -25.43
CA ASP A 40 12.52 -13.23 -25.73
C ASP A 40 11.42 -13.87 -26.58
N ALA A 41 11.78 -14.69 -27.56
CA ALA A 41 10.83 -15.46 -28.36
C ALA A 41 10.03 -16.44 -27.50
N LEU A 42 10.67 -17.12 -26.54
CA LEU A 42 9.98 -18.01 -25.60
C LEU A 42 9.03 -17.24 -24.67
N TYR A 43 9.46 -16.10 -24.14
CA TYR A 43 8.58 -15.25 -23.32
C TYR A 43 7.39 -14.72 -24.11
N ARG A 44 7.61 -14.33 -25.37
CA ARG A 44 6.55 -13.94 -26.28
C ARG A 44 5.55 -15.07 -26.51
N GLU A 45 6.00 -16.29 -26.74
CA GLU A 45 5.12 -17.46 -26.92
C GLU A 45 4.28 -17.72 -25.65
N ILE A 46 4.93 -17.73 -24.48
CA ILE A 46 4.25 -17.89 -23.18
C ILE A 46 3.14 -16.85 -23.01
N LEU A 47 3.46 -15.57 -23.23
CA LEU A 47 2.51 -14.48 -23.04
C LEU A 47 1.41 -14.45 -24.10
N SER A 48 1.73 -14.81 -25.34
CA SER A 48 0.76 -14.89 -26.45
C SER A 48 -0.26 -16.01 -26.27
N SER A 49 0.09 -17.05 -25.49
CA SER A 49 -0.84 -18.13 -25.13
C SER A 49 -1.91 -17.72 -24.11
N ILE A 50 -1.79 -16.53 -23.50
CA ILE A 50 -2.78 -15.98 -22.59
C ILE A 50 -3.95 -15.43 -23.41
N SER A 51 -5.18 -15.81 -23.04
CA SER A 51 -6.38 -15.31 -23.70
C SER A 51 -6.40 -13.76 -23.69
N PRO A 52 -6.74 -13.09 -24.80
CA PRO A 52 -6.88 -11.63 -24.86
C PRO A 52 -7.83 -11.07 -23.79
N LYS A 53 -8.83 -11.85 -23.36
CA LYS A 53 -9.75 -11.47 -22.29
C LYS A 53 -9.09 -11.42 -20.91
N LEU A 54 -8.10 -12.27 -20.66
CA LEU A 54 -7.39 -12.36 -19.38
C LEU A 54 -6.16 -11.45 -19.34
N TRP A 55 -5.56 -11.16 -20.50
CA TRP A 55 -4.33 -10.40 -20.60
C TRP A 55 -4.33 -9.07 -19.84
N PRO A 56 -5.37 -8.20 -19.89
CA PRO A 56 -5.36 -6.96 -19.13
C PRO A 56 -5.17 -7.16 -17.62
N THR A 57 -5.83 -8.18 -17.05
CA THR A 57 -5.68 -8.53 -15.64
C THR A 57 -4.32 -9.16 -15.37
N THR A 58 -3.85 -10.07 -16.23
CA THR A 58 -2.52 -10.67 -16.10
C THR A 58 -1.42 -9.60 -16.14
N LYS A 59 -1.51 -8.63 -17.06
CA LYS A 59 -0.56 -7.54 -17.21
C LYS A 59 -0.45 -6.70 -15.94
N ARG A 60 -1.59 -6.36 -15.31
CA ARG A 60 -1.62 -5.67 -14.01
C ARG A 60 -0.95 -6.48 -12.90
N LEU A 61 -1.23 -7.78 -12.83
CA LEU A 61 -0.59 -8.67 -11.85
C LEU A 61 0.92 -8.75 -12.08
N LEU A 62 1.38 -8.92 -13.33
CA LEU A 62 2.81 -8.92 -13.67
C LEU A 62 3.48 -7.58 -13.32
N GLY A 63 2.81 -6.45 -13.57
CA GLY A 63 3.26 -5.13 -13.15
C GLY A 63 3.41 -5.01 -11.64
N PHE A 64 2.44 -5.49 -10.87
CA PHE A 64 2.55 -5.56 -9.43
C PHE A 64 3.76 -6.41 -8.99
N LEU A 65 4.00 -7.56 -9.62
CA LEU A 65 5.16 -8.42 -9.31
C LEU A 65 6.50 -7.74 -9.58
N ILE A 66 6.58 -6.93 -10.65
CA ILE A 66 7.76 -6.11 -10.97
C ILE A 66 7.93 -5.00 -9.92
N CYS A 67 6.84 -4.30 -9.58
CA CYS A 67 6.83 -3.18 -8.65
C CYS A 67 7.29 -3.62 -7.24
N GLN A 68 6.78 -4.75 -6.73
CA GLN A 68 7.13 -5.25 -5.39
C GLN A 68 8.59 -5.69 -5.23
N GLN A 69 9.29 -6.03 -6.32
CA GLN A 69 10.73 -6.33 -6.24
C GLN A 69 11.54 -5.07 -5.93
N ARG A 70 11.08 -3.91 -6.41
CA ARG A 70 11.72 -2.61 -6.16
C ARG A 70 11.26 -1.97 -4.86
N LEU A 71 9.98 -2.14 -4.51
CA LEU A 71 9.35 -1.53 -3.35
C LEU A 71 9.25 -2.48 -2.14
N SER A 72 10.13 -3.48 -2.04
CA SER A 72 10.02 -4.53 -1.03
C SER A 72 10.01 -4.04 0.42
N PHE A 73 10.57 -2.86 0.69
CA PHE A 73 10.56 -2.21 2.00
C PHE A 73 9.25 -1.46 2.29
N TYR A 74 8.47 -1.12 1.26
CA TYR A 74 7.23 -0.34 1.38
C TYR A 74 5.98 -1.23 1.36
N ILE A 75 6.10 -2.47 0.84
CA ILE A 75 5.00 -3.41 0.71
C ILE A 75 5.17 -4.56 1.69
N ALA A 76 4.19 -4.72 2.58
CA ALA A 76 4.18 -5.79 3.55
C ALA A 76 4.12 -7.18 2.89
N ASN A 77 4.80 -8.16 3.50
CA ASN A 77 4.97 -9.50 2.92
C ASN A 77 3.65 -10.23 2.65
N ARG A 78 2.60 -10.06 3.47
CA ARG A 78 1.33 -10.76 3.27
C ARG A 78 0.60 -10.30 2.01
N ILE A 79 0.70 -9.02 1.64
CA ILE A 79 0.11 -8.50 0.39
C ILE A 79 0.74 -9.19 -0.82
N ARG A 80 2.01 -9.56 -0.72
CA ARG A 80 2.80 -10.22 -1.77
C ARG A 80 2.44 -11.70 -1.95
N THR A 81 1.65 -12.29 -1.05
CA THR A 81 1.15 -13.66 -1.18
C THR A 81 0.06 -13.74 -2.25
N LEU A 82 -0.17 -14.93 -2.82
CA LEU A 82 -1.21 -15.11 -3.85
C LEU A 82 -2.59 -14.68 -3.32
N ARG A 83 -2.92 -15.01 -2.07
CA ARG A 83 -4.19 -14.61 -1.43
C ARG A 83 -4.21 -13.12 -1.09
N GLY A 84 -3.11 -12.55 -0.62
CA GLY A 84 -3.02 -11.12 -0.34
C GLY A 84 -3.17 -10.26 -1.60
N THR A 85 -2.52 -10.67 -2.69
CA THR A 85 -2.63 -10.01 -3.99
C THR A 85 -4.04 -10.14 -4.55
N SER A 86 -4.68 -11.31 -4.41
CA SER A 86 -6.08 -11.47 -4.87
C SER A 86 -7.02 -10.51 -4.14
N LEU A 87 -6.85 -10.34 -2.82
CA LEU A 87 -7.65 -9.41 -2.01
C LEU A 87 -7.38 -7.94 -2.39
N LEU A 88 -6.13 -7.54 -2.60
CA LEU A 88 -5.77 -6.19 -3.03
C LEU A 88 -6.39 -5.84 -4.41
N PHE A 89 -6.31 -6.77 -5.36
CA PHE A 89 -6.82 -6.57 -6.71
C PHE A 89 -8.32 -6.87 -6.85
N GLY A 90 -9.00 -7.31 -5.78
CA GLY A 90 -10.42 -7.62 -5.82
C GLY A 90 -10.75 -8.86 -6.66
N LEU A 91 -9.81 -9.79 -6.80
CA LEU A 91 -9.91 -10.96 -7.66
C LEU A 91 -10.25 -12.21 -6.85
N THR A 92 -11.20 -12.99 -7.36
CA THR A 92 -11.51 -14.32 -6.84
C THR A 92 -10.46 -15.33 -7.28
N ARG A 93 -10.39 -16.46 -6.58
CA ARG A 93 -9.57 -17.62 -6.99
C ARG A 93 -9.81 -18.03 -8.45
N SER A 94 -11.07 -18.04 -8.87
CA SER A 94 -11.48 -18.46 -10.23
C SER A 94 -11.00 -17.52 -11.33
N VAL A 95 -10.60 -16.29 -11.00
CA VAL A 95 -9.98 -15.34 -11.94
C VAL A 95 -8.47 -15.37 -11.81
N MET A 96 -7.95 -15.47 -10.58
CA MET A 96 -6.53 -15.38 -10.29
C MET A 96 -5.69 -16.47 -10.96
N TYR A 97 -6.12 -17.74 -10.86
CA TYR A 97 -5.38 -18.86 -11.46
C TYR A 97 -5.34 -18.79 -12.99
N PRO A 98 -6.47 -18.62 -13.72
CA PRO A 98 -6.43 -18.50 -15.18
C PRO A 98 -5.55 -17.35 -15.68
N CYS A 99 -5.41 -16.26 -14.91
CA CYS A 99 -4.51 -15.16 -15.28
C CYS A 99 -3.03 -15.53 -15.21
N LEU A 100 -2.64 -16.45 -14.32
CA LEU A 100 -1.24 -16.79 -14.05
C LEU A 100 -0.84 -18.19 -14.53
N ILE A 101 -1.79 -19.04 -14.91
CA ILE A 101 -1.55 -20.45 -15.28
C ILE A 101 -0.56 -20.57 -16.45
N LYS A 102 -0.60 -19.67 -17.44
CA LYS A 102 0.36 -19.71 -18.55
C LYS A 102 1.76 -19.24 -18.14
N CYS A 103 1.87 -18.57 -17.00
CA CYS A 103 3.10 -18.00 -16.49
C CYS A 103 3.79 -18.87 -15.42
N HIS A 104 3.35 -20.10 -15.12
CA HIS A 104 3.97 -20.94 -14.07
C HIS A 104 5.48 -21.15 -14.25
N SER A 105 5.95 -21.12 -15.50
CA SER A 105 7.37 -21.23 -15.84
C SER A 105 8.20 -19.98 -15.54
N THR A 106 7.58 -18.82 -15.43
CA THR A 106 8.22 -17.51 -15.23
C THR A 106 7.79 -16.82 -13.93
N VAL A 107 6.71 -17.29 -13.30
CA VAL A 107 6.10 -16.78 -12.09
C VAL A 107 5.84 -17.94 -11.13
N ARG A 108 6.28 -17.78 -9.88
CA ARG A 108 5.96 -18.69 -8.80
C ARG A 108 4.49 -18.50 -8.41
N VAL A 109 3.66 -19.49 -8.71
CA VAL A 109 2.25 -19.52 -8.34
C VAL A 109 2.02 -20.69 -7.37
N PRO A 110 1.70 -20.44 -6.09
CA PRO A 110 1.48 -21.50 -5.12
C PRO A 110 0.08 -22.13 -5.23
N ASP A 111 -0.08 -23.32 -4.65
CA ASP A 111 -1.38 -23.92 -4.37
C ASP A 111 -2.24 -23.07 -3.44
N TRP A 112 -3.56 -23.10 -3.63
CA TRP A 112 -4.48 -22.22 -2.90
C TRP A 112 -4.49 -22.49 -1.39
N LYS A 113 -4.16 -23.74 -1.01
CA LYS A 113 -4.06 -24.18 0.38
C LYS A 113 -2.97 -23.43 1.14
N VAL A 114 -1.86 -23.10 0.47
CA VAL A 114 -0.69 -22.39 1.03
C VAL A 114 -0.54 -20.96 0.49
N ALA A 115 -1.52 -20.47 -0.27
CA ALA A 115 -1.50 -19.17 -0.93
C ALA A 115 -1.45 -17.95 0.02
N HIS A 116 -1.59 -18.16 1.33
CA HIS A 116 -1.49 -17.14 2.37
C HIS A 116 -0.09 -17.08 3.02
N GLU A 117 0.77 -18.05 2.70
CA GLU A 117 2.13 -18.18 3.26
C GLU A 117 3.20 -17.93 2.19
N VAL A 118 2.91 -18.32 0.94
CA VAL A 118 3.88 -18.24 -0.16
C VAL A 118 3.69 -16.97 -0.98
N THR A 119 4.77 -16.20 -1.12
CA THR A 119 4.79 -14.99 -1.94
C THR A 119 4.78 -15.32 -3.43
N LEU A 120 4.02 -14.52 -4.19
CA LEU A 120 4.15 -14.46 -5.63
C LEU A 120 5.47 -13.78 -5.99
N GLY A 121 6.11 -14.27 -7.05
CA GLY A 121 7.36 -13.68 -7.52
C GLY A 121 7.72 -14.15 -8.91
N ILE A 122 8.43 -13.29 -9.63
CA ILE A 122 9.04 -13.66 -10.91
C ILE A 122 10.25 -14.56 -10.62
N LEU A 123 10.29 -15.71 -11.30
CA LEU A 123 11.33 -16.74 -11.13
C LEU A 123 12.64 -16.37 -11.83
N HIS A 124 12.57 -15.53 -12.87
CA HIS A 124 13.70 -15.21 -13.74
C HIS A 124 13.83 -13.69 -13.91
N ALA A 125 14.96 -13.12 -13.50
CA ALA A 125 15.21 -11.68 -13.66
C ALA A 125 15.08 -11.23 -15.13
N SER A 126 15.56 -12.06 -16.07
CA SER A 126 15.44 -11.84 -17.51
C SER A 126 13.99 -11.68 -18.00
N PHE A 127 13.01 -12.31 -17.35
CA PHE A 127 11.60 -12.13 -17.68
C PHE A 127 11.07 -10.76 -17.22
N ALA A 128 11.44 -10.35 -16.01
CA ALA A 128 11.11 -9.01 -15.53
C ALA A 128 11.75 -7.93 -16.40
N ASP A 129 12.99 -8.14 -16.86
CA ASP A 129 13.70 -7.20 -17.71
C ASP A 129 13.15 -7.17 -19.13
N TYR A 130 12.71 -8.32 -19.67
CA TYR A 130 11.98 -8.38 -20.93
C TYR A 130 10.69 -7.54 -20.87
N LEU A 131 9.86 -7.73 -19.84
CA LEU A 131 8.59 -6.99 -19.69
C LEU A 131 8.80 -5.47 -19.53
N LYS A 132 9.88 -5.04 -18.87
CA LYS A 132 10.20 -3.62 -18.68
C LYS A 132 10.75 -2.94 -19.94
N ASP A 133 11.24 -3.71 -20.91
CA ASP A 133 11.85 -3.16 -22.12
C ASP A 133 10.83 -3.16 -23.27
N PRO A 134 10.31 -2.00 -23.69
CA PRO A 134 9.31 -1.92 -24.75
C PRO A 134 9.86 -2.39 -26.11
N SER A 135 11.17 -2.26 -26.35
CA SER A 135 11.80 -2.68 -27.61
C SER A 135 11.83 -4.21 -27.76
N ARG A 136 11.90 -4.93 -26.63
CA ARG A 136 11.91 -6.40 -26.60
C ARG A 136 10.50 -6.98 -26.52
N SER A 137 9.66 -6.41 -25.66
CA SER A 137 8.35 -6.99 -25.32
C SER A 137 7.17 -6.51 -26.17
N GLY A 138 7.30 -5.39 -26.87
CA GLY A 138 6.21 -4.85 -27.71
C GLY A 138 4.91 -4.69 -26.92
N ASP A 139 3.82 -5.30 -27.39
CA ASP A 139 2.49 -5.24 -26.77
C ASP A 139 2.45 -5.79 -25.33
N PHE A 140 3.43 -6.64 -24.99
CA PHE A 140 3.56 -7.22 -23.67
C PHE A 140 4.27 -6.29 -22.66
N HIS A 141 4.74 -5.12 -23.10
CA HIS A 141 5.47 -4.17 -22.27
C HIS A 141 4.66 -3.75 -21.03
N VAL A 142 5.30 -3.80 -19.87
CA VAL A 142 4.75 -3.37 -18.59
C VAL A 142 5.50 -2.14 -18.12
N ASP A 143 4.83 -1.00 -18.15
CA ASP A 143 5.37 0.24 -17.63
C ASP A 143 5.38 0.24 -16.08
N ASN A 144 6.50 0.65 -15.50
CA ASN A 144 6.70 0.62 -14.05
C ASN A 144 5.93 1.73 -13.33
N LYS A 145 5.72 2.88 -13.97
CA LYS A 145 4.93 3.98 -13.40
C LYS A 145 3.46 3.57 -13.37
N ASP A 146 2.93 3.05 -14.47
CA ASP A 146 1.56 2.54 -14.55
C ASP A 146 1.31 1.44 -13.52
N ALA A 147 2.25 0.51 -13.35
CA ALA A 147 2.15 -0.55 -12.34
C ALA A 147 2.14 -0.03 -10.91
N LYS A 148 2.94 1.02 -10.61
CA LYS A 148 2.93 1.67 -9.30
C LYS A 148 1.62 2.41 -9.06
N ASP A 149 1.15 3.18 -10.02
CA ASP A 149 -0.11 3.93 -9.91
C ASP A 149 -1.30 2.98 -9.77
N ASP A 150 -1.31 1.85 -10.48
CA ASP A 150 -2.35 0.82 -10.34
C ASP A 150 -2.35 0.21 -8.92
N MET A 151 -1.17 -0.11 -8.37
CA MET A 151 -1.07 -0.61 -6.99
C MET A 151 -1.58 0.41 -5.97
N LEU A 152 -1.17 1.67 -6.09
CA LEU A 152 -1.61 2.75 -5.20
C LEU A 152 -3.12 2.97 -5.31
N PHE A 153 -3.66 2.92 -6.53
CA PHE A 153 -5.09 2.97 -6.78
C PHE A 153 -5.82 1.83 -6.08
N ARG A 154 -5.33 0.59 -6.19
CA ARG A 154 -5.94 -0.57 -5.52
C ARG A 154 -5.93 -0.43 -4.00
N LEU A 155 -4.82 0.04 -3.42
CA LEU A 155 -4.73 0.27 -1.97
C LEU A 155 -5.79 1.28 -1.51
N LEU A 156 -5.89 2.41 -2.20
CA LEU A 156 -6.87 3.46 -1.89
C LEU A 156 -8.31 2.96 -2.11
N GLU A 157 -8.59 2.27 -3.20
CA GLU A 157 -9.94 1.76 -3.51
C GLU A 157 -10.40 0.76 -2.44
N VAL A 158 -9.56 -0.20 -2.07
CA VAL A 158 -9.87 -1.19 -1.04
C VAL A 158 -10.12 -0.52 0.32
N TRP A 159 -9.30 0.47 0.67
CA TRP A 159 -9.51 1.28 1.86
C TRP A 159 -10.87 1.99 1.82
N ASN A 160 -11.18 2.67 0.72
CA ASN A 160 -12.43 3.41 0.54
C ASN A 160 -13.67 2.49 0.61
N ILE A 161 -13.58 1.27 0.06
CA ILE A 161 -14.66 0.26 0.19
C ILE A 161 -14.93 -0.08 1.67
N CYS A 162 -13.88 -0.13 2.49
CA CYS A 162 -13.99 -0.51 3.90
C CYS A 162 -14.23 0.67 4.85
N SER A 163 -14.02 1.91 4.41
CA SER A 163 -13.99 3.10 5.26
C SER A 163 -14.80 4.30 4.74
N GLY A 164 -15.61 4.10 3.70
CA GLY A 164 -16.46 5.15 3.13
C GLY A 164 -17.38 5.84 4.14
N ASP A 165 -18.01 6.94 3.71
CA ASP A 165 -18.70 7.92 4.57
C ASP A 165 -19.67 7.27 5.58
N ASN A 166 -20.46 6.30 5.13
CA ASN A 166 -21.48 5.63 5.94
C ASN A 166 -20.94 4.54 6.90
N ILE A 167 -19.63 4.37 6.99
CA ILE A 167 -18.99 3.34 7.81
C ILE A 167 -18.35 4.00 9.03
N PRO A 168 -18.86 3.76 10.26
CA PRO A 168 -18.23 4.24 11.49
C PRO A 168 -16.79 3.73 11.61
N THR A 169 -15.92 4.51 12.24
CA THR A 169 -14.49 4.18 12.38
C THR A 169 -14.30 2.82 13.05
N ALA A 170 -15.07 2.53 14.10
CA ALA A 170 -15.05 1.25 14.80
C ALA A 170 -15.50 0.05 13.94
N SER A 171 -16.19 0.29 12.82
CA SER A 171 -16.70 -0.76 11.92
C SER A 171 -15.78 -1.06 10.74
N VAL A 172 -14.72 -0.28 10.50
CA VAL A 172 -13.85 -0.43 9.32
C VAL A 172 -13.21 -1.81 9.26
N GLU A 173 -12.68 -2.33 10.38
CA GLU A 173 -12.10 -3.68 10.45
C GLU A 173 -13.15 -4.78 10.15
N SER A 174 -14.38 -4.61 10.64
CA SER A 174 -15.48 -5.53 10.35
C SER A 174 -15.88 -5.51 8.87
N MET A 175 -15.86 -4.33 8.25
CA MET A 175 -16.11 -4.16 6.81
C MET A 175 -15.01 -4.78 5.97
N TRP A 176 -13.75 -4.65 6.38
CA TRP A 176 -12.62 -5.37 5.79
C TRP A 176 -12.81 -6.89 5.85
N HIS A 177 -13.22 -7.45 6.99
CA HIS A 177 -13.50 -8.87 7.10
C HIS A 177 -14.62 -9.31 6.16
N ARG A 178 -15.69 -8.52 6.02
CA ARG A 178 -16.77 -8.78 5.07
C ARG A 178 -16.28 -8.74 3.62
N TYR A 179 -15.43 -7.79 3.28
CA TYR A 179 -14.78 -7.70 1.97
C TYR A 179 -13.97 -8.97 1.66
N CYS A 180 -13.15 -9.43 2.61
CA CYS A 180 -12.37 -10.66 2.48
C CYS A 180 -13.26 -11.89 2.24
N LEU A 181 -14.36 -12.02 2.98
CA LEU A 181 -15.30 -13.14 2.85
C LEU A 181 -16.03 -13.16 1.50
N LYS A 182 -16.25 -12.00 0.88
CA LYS A 182 -16.87 -11.90 -0.44
C LYS A 182 -15.98 -12.46 -1.56
N LEU A 183 -14.66 -12.29 -1.42
CA LEU A 183 -13.67 -12.69 -2.43
C LEU A 183 -13.05 -14.06 -2.15
N GLY A 184 -13.08 -14.50 -0.89
CA GLY A 184 -12.50 -15.75 -0.42
C GLY A 184 -13.53 -16.83 -0.07
N ASP A 185 -13.13 -17.73 0.81
CA ASP A 185 -13.96 -18.83 1.29
C ASP A 185 -15.01 -18.28 2.27
N LYS A 186 -16.29 -18.68 2.11
CA LYS A 186 -17.40 -18.20 2.95
C LYS A 186 -17.21 -18.49 4.44
N THR A 187 -16.46 -19.54 4.76
CA THR A 187 -16.12 -19.98 6.12
C THR A 187 -14.62 -20.18 6.24
N PRO A 188 -13.83 -19.13 6.56
CA PRO A 188 -12.39 -19.24 6.63
C PRO A 188 -11.96 -20.07 7.85
N SER A 189 -10.87 -20.82 7.70
CA SER A 189 -10.21 -21.45 8.85
C SER A 189 -9.66 -20.39 9.81
N ARG A 190 -9.33 -20.78 11.05
CA ARG A 190 -8.71 -19.88 12.04
C ARG A 190 -7.43 -19.22 11.50
N THR A 191 -6.61 -19.96 10.75
CA THR A 191 -5.39 -19.44 10.11
C THR A 191 -5.71 -18.37 9.07
N ILE A 192 -6.72 -18.60 8.23
CA ILE A 192 -7.13 -17.63 7.21
C ILE A 192 -7.78 -16.40 7.84
N ALA A 193 -8.57 -16.57 8.92
CA ALA A 193 -9.14 -15.45 9.66
C ALA A 193 -8.03 -14.57 10.27
N LYS A 194 -7.02 -15.17 10.90
CA LYS A 194 -5.84 -14.44 11.39
C LYS A 194 -5.08 -13.74 10.26
N PHE A 195 -4.90 -14.42 9.12
CA PHE A 195 -4.28 -13.81 7.94
C PHE A 195 -5.05 -12.58 7.47
N HIS A 196 -6.39 -12.60 7.44
CA HIS A 196 -7.18 -11.42 7.09
C HIS A 196 -6.96 -10.27 8.09
N THR A 197 -6.94 -10.55 9.40
CA THR A 197 -6.66 -9.52 10.42
C THR A 197 -5.26 -8.94 10.24
N ASP A 198 -4.23 -9.77 10.08
CA ASP A 198 -2.87 -9.28 9.89
C ASP A 198 -2.74 -8.48 8.57
N LEU A 199 -3.40 -8.93 7.50
CA LEU A 199 -3.39 -8.27 6.20
C LEU A 199 -4.05 -6.88 6.25
N PHE A 200 -5.06 -6.68 7.10
CA PHE A 200 -5.66 -5.35 7.31
C PHE A 200 -4.60 -4.33 7.78
N TYR A 201 -3.84 -4.68 8.81
CA TYR A 201 -2.78 -3.81 9.33
C TYR A 201 -1.64 -3.63 8.33
N ASP A 202 -1.34 -4.66 7.53
CA ASP A 202 -0.40 -4.56 6.42
C ASP A 202 -0.88 -3.57 5.33
N ILE A 203 -2.18 -3.50 5.05
CA ILE A 203 -2.79 -2.49 4.14
C ILE A 203 -2.68 -1.09 4.75
N VAL A 204 -3.01 -0.91 6.03
CA VAL A 204 -2.87 0.37 6.75
C VAL A 204 -1.41 0.85 6.71
N TYR A 205 -0.46 -0.06 6.97
CA TYR A 205 0.97 0.21 6.87
C TYR A 205 1.36 0.66 5.45
N CYS A 206 0.90 -0.04 4.42
CA CYS A 206 1.23 0.29 3.03
C CYS A 206 0.62 1.62 2.59
N LEU A 207 -0.60 1.95 3.04
CA LEU A 207 -1.21 3.25 2.80
C LEU A 207 -0.36 4.34 3.44
N ARG A 208 -0.01 4.21 4.73
CA ARG A 208 0.85 5.16 5.44
C ARG A 208 2.19 5.38 4.71
N THR A 209 2.91 4.31 4.36
CA THR A 209 4.21 4.42 3.66
C THR A 209 4.07 5.03 2.27
N SER A 210 2.92 4.83 1.62
CA SER A 210 2.66 5.33 0.28
C SER A 210 2.16 6.78 0.26
N MET A 211 1.59 7.28 1.35
CA MET A 211 1.01 8.63 1.41
C MET A 211 1.97 9.73 0.95
N PRO A 212 3.25 9.78 1.36
CA PRO A 212 4.18 10.81 0.87
C PRO A 212 4.36 10.79 -0.66
N PHE A 213 4.28 9.61 -1.28
CA PHE A 213 4.35 9.48 -2.73
C PHE A 213 3.04 9.90 -3.40
N ILE A 214 1.90 9.53 -2.82
CA ILE A 214 0.57 9.94 -3.29
C ILE A 214 0.44 11.48 -3.20
N MET A 215 0.97 12.08 -2.14
CA MET A 215 0.99 13.54 -1.91
C MET A 215 1.81 14.33 -2.92
N ARG A 216 2.90 13.74 -3.40
CA ARG A 216 3.77 14.36 -4.42
C ARG A 216 3.31 14.03 -5.84
N ALA A 217 2.30 13.17 -5.99
CA ALA A 217 1.73 12.91 -7.30
C ALA A 217 1.10 14.20 -7.83
N PRO A 218 1.21 14.50 -9.14
CA PRO A 218 0.55 15.66 -9.71
C PRO A 218 -0.94 15.62 -9.36
N VAL A 219 -1.50 16.77 -8.97
CA VAL A 219 -2.94 16.99 -8.70
C VAL A 219 -3.81 16.44 -9.83
N GLU A 220 -3.27 16.43 -11.04
CA GLU A 220 -3.89 15.98 -12.28
C GLU A 220 -3.82 14.47 -12.52
N SER A 221 -3.31 13.65 -11.59
CA SER A 221 -3.34 12.19 -11.75
C SER A 221 -4.79 11.72 -11.91
N PRO A 222 -5.22 11.30 -13.11
CA PRO A 222 -6.62 11.02 -13.38
C PRO A 222 -7.10 9.74 -12.66
N ILE A 223 -6.17 8.94 -12.16
CA ILE A 223 -6.42 7.65 -11.53
C ILE A 223 -6.41 7.78 -10.00
N LEU A 224 -5.37 8.41 -9.43
CA LEU A 224 -5.16 8.42 -7.97
C LEU A 224 -5.99 9.47 -7.26
N TYR A 225 -6.08 10.68 -7.82
CA TYR A 225 -6.72 11.81 -7.16
C TYR A 225 -8.22 11.59 -6.86
N PRO A 226 -9.03 10.98 -7.75
CA PRO A 226 -10.42 10.63 -7.44
C PRO A 226 -10.59 9.63 -6.30
N GLN A 227 -9.62 8.75 -6.07
CA GLN A 227 -9.64 7.83 -4.93
C GLN A 227 -9.19 8.53 -3.65
N LEU A 228 -8.18 9.40 -3.74
CA LEU A 228 -7.69 10.19 -2.61
C LEU A 228 -8.78 11.12 -2.05
N ARG A 229 -9.63 11.68 -2.92
CA ARG A 229 -10.82 12.48 -2.56
C ARG A 229 -11.90 11.74 -1.77
N LYS A 230 -11.75 10.44 -1.55
CA LYS A 230 -12.68 9.62 -0.74
C LYS A 230 -12.04 9.13 0.55
N VAL A 231 -10.76 9.41 0.77
CA VAL A 231 -10.02 8.92 1.94
C VAL A 231 -10.32 9.81 3.13
N HIS A 232 -10.96 9.22 4.14
CA HIS A 232 -11.05 9.81 5.47
C HIS A 232 -9.74 9.60 6.22
N MET A 233 -8.89 10.62 6.25
CA MET A 233 -7.60 10.55 6.94
C MET A 233 -7.75 10.30 8.44
N ILE A 234 -8.81 10.82 9.07
CA ILE A 234 -9.14 10.52 10.47
C ILE A 234 -9.26 9.02 10.69
N LYS A 235 -10.03 8.32 9.84
CA LYS A 235 -10.23 6.87 9.95
C LYS A 235 -8.93 6.11 9.71
N LEU A 236 -8.11 6.53 8.75
CA LEU A 236 -6.83 5.87 8.48
C LEU A 236 -5.86 6.04 9.66
N CYS A 237 -5.72 7.27 10.15
CA CYS A 237 -4.84 7.60 11.27
C CYS A 237 -5.29 6.96 12.58
N TYR A 238 -6.58 6.64 12.75
CA TYR A 238 -7.09 5.93 13.92
C TYR A 238 -6.39 4.57 14.12
N TYR A 239 -6.10 3.86 13.02
CA TYR A 239 -5.47 2.53 13.04
C TYR A 239 -3.94 2.57 13.15
N PHE A 240 -3.32 3.74 13.26
CA PHE A 240 -1.88 3.84 13.45
C PHE A 240 -1.48 3.45 14.87
N ASN A 241 -0.43 2.63 14.99
CA ASN A 241 0.31 2.46 16.23
C ASN A 241 1.24 3.67 16.49
N GLY A 242 2.02 3.66 17.57
CA GLY A 242 2.89 4.79 17.95
C GLY A 242 3.95 5.10 16.89
N TYR A 243 4.56 4.06 16.31
CA TYR A 243 5.55 4.21 15.25
C TYR A 243 4.94 4.74 13.94
N ASP A 244 3.77 4.23 13.57
CA ASP A 244 3.02 4.69 12.40
C ASP A 244 2.64 6.17 12.53
N LEU A 245 2.12 6.58 13.69
CA LEU A 245 1.75 7.97 13.96
C LEU A 245 2.97 8.88 13.87
N ARG A 246 4.07 8.50 14.54
CA ARG A 246 5.33 9.23 14.52
C ARG A 246 5.86 9.41 13.11
N THR A 247 6.01 8.32 12.36
CA THR A 247 6.56 8.37 11.00
C THR A 247 5.68 9.17 10.05
N PHE A 248 4.36 9.05 10.18
CA PHE A 248 3.41 9.84 9.40
C PHE A 248 3.54 11.33 9.68
N ALA A 249 3.45 11.75 10.96
CA ALA A 249 3.56 13.14 11.35
C ALA A 249 4.93 13.74 10.99
N ASP A 250 6.02 13.00 11.21
CA ASP A 250 7.38 13.41 10.84
C ASP A 250 7.49 13.69 9.34
N THR A 251 6.98 12.75 8.52
CA THR A 251 7.06 12.87 7.07
C THR A 251 6.22 14.03 6.56
N LEU A 252 4.99 14.20 7.06
CA LEU A 252 4.16 15.35 6.70
C LEU A 252 4.83 16.69 7.01
N VAL A 253 5.34 16.84 8.24
CA VAL A 253 5.93 18.11 8.69
C VAL A 253 7.19 18.45 7.89
N ARG A 254 8.05 17.45 7.62
CA ARG A 254 9.29 17.64 6.86
C ARG A 254 9.05 17.91 5.38
N ASP A 255 8.08 17.22 4.79
CA ASP A 255 7.88 17.24 3.33
C ASP A 255 6.84 18.25 2.87
N ALA A 256 6.11 18.90 3.78
CA ALA A 256 5.06 19.86 3.46
C ALA A 256 5.51 20.98 2.50
N HIS A 257 6.78 21.39 2.54
CA HIS A 257 7.32 22.44 1.65
C HIS A 257 7.45 22.00 0.18
N HIS A 258 7.30 20.72 -0.13
CA HIS A 258 7.40 20.16 -1.48
C HIS A 258 6.05 19.88 -2.13
N VAL A 259 4.94 20.23 -1.47
CA VAL A 259 3.58 20.00 -1.96
C VAL A 259 2.91 21.33 -2.21
N ASN A 260 2.56 21.62 -3.46
CA ASN A 260 1.92 22.88 -3.87
C ASN A 260 0.38 22.78 -3.95
N ASP A 261 -0.23 21.72 -3.41
CA ASP A 261 -1.69 21.51 -3.41
C ASP A 261 -2.31 21.90 -2.07
N ILE A 262 -2.91 23.09 -2.03
CA ILE A 262 -3.58 23.65 -0.84
C ILE A 262 -4.85 22.86 -0.47
N GLU A 263 -5.51 22.19 -1.41
CA GLU A 263 -6.70 21.38 -1.11
C GLU A 263 -6.33 20.11 -0.32
N LEU A 264 -5.16 19.54 -0.64
CA LEU A 264 -4.65 18.32 -0.02
C LEU A 264 -3.83 18.60 1.24
N LEU A 265 -2.99 19.63 1.21
CA LEU A 265 -2.03 19.94 2.25
C LEU A 265 -1.95 21.44 2.48
N ARG A 266 -2.11 21.85 3.74
CA ARG A 266 -1.99 23.26 4.14
C ARG A 266 -1.10 23.40 5.37
N GLU A 267 -0.18 24.35 5.31
CA GLU A 267 0.62 24.75 6.46
C GLU A 267 -0.07 25.87 7.24
N ILE A 268 -0.20 25.71 8.55
CA ILE A 268 -0.67 26.73 9.49
C ILE A 268 0.26 26.76 10.71
N GLN A 269 0.12 27.78 11.56
CA GLN A 269 0.80 27.81 12.85
C GLN A 269 -0.09 27.21 13.94
N LEU A 270 0.53 26.68 14.99
CA LEU A 270 -0.20 26.02 16.07
C LEU A 270 -1.21 26.96 16.72
N LYS A 271 -0.91 28.26 16.84
CA LYS A 271 -1.87 29.27 17.36
C LYS A 271 -3.16 29.39 16.54
N ASP A 272 -3.12 29.05 15.26
CA ASP A 272 -4.27 29.14 14.34
C ASP A 272 -5.10 27.85 14.35
N LEU A 273 -4.58 26.77 14.95
CA LEU A 273 -5.27 25.49 15.04
C LEU A 273 -6.48 25.59 15.98
N LYS A 274 -7.68 25.48 15.42
CA LYS A 274 -8.92 25.39 16.20
C LYS A 274 -9.21 23.95 16.55
N PHE A 275 -9.27 23.63 17.85
CA PHE A 275 -9.74 22.33 18.30
C PHE A 275 -11.27 22.30 18.14
N GLY A 276 -11.75 21.76 17.01
CA GLY A 276 -13.17 21.57 16.75
C GLY A 276 -13.81 20.57 17.72
N ARG A 277 -15.01 20.08 17.40
CA ARG A 277 -15.70 19.07 18.23
C ARG A 277 -15.02 17.70 18.10
N LEU A 278 -14.03 17.43 18.95
CA LEU A 278 -13.37 16.12 19.04
C LEU A 278 -14.28 15.09 19.74
N ASP A 279 -14.27 13.86 19.23
CA ASP A 279 -14.95 12.71 19.83
C ASP A 279 -13.97 11.54 19.93
N TRP A 280 -13.75 11.01 21.12
CA TRP A 280 -12.83 9.89 21.32
C TRP A 280 -13.30 8.57 20.67
N LYS A 281 -14.57 8.46 20.25
CA LYS A 281 -15.11 7.26 19.58
C LYS A 281 -14.88 7.24 18.06
N GLU A 282 -14.99 8.38 17.41
CA GLU A 282 -14.90 8.49 15.94
C GLU A 282 -13.70 9.33 15.47
N MET A 283 -13.18 10.18 16.34
CA MET A 283 -12.17 11.20 16.06
C MET A 283 -11.16 11.27 17.22
N SER A 284 -10.58 10.13 17.61
CA SER A 284 -9.64 10.09 18.74
C SER A 284 -8.27 10.66 18.31
N PRO A 285 -7.85 11.82 18.84
CA PRO A 285 -6.54 12.35 18.57
C PRO A 285 -5.47 11.42 19.14
N GLY A 286 -4.30 11.44 18.53
CA GLY A 286 -3.18 10.62 18.97
C GLY A 286 -1.95 11.48 19.18
N ARG A 287 -1.19 11.15 20.23
CA ARG A 287 0.21 11.56 20.35
C ARG A 287 1.11 10.36 20.49
N ALA A 288 2.30 10.45 19.92
CA ALA A 288 3.35 9.48 20.06
C ALA A 288 4.62 10.16 20.57
N HIS A 289 5.32 9.49 21.48
CA HIS A 289 6.68 9.83 21.88
C HIS A 289 7.49 8.57 22.06
N TYR A 290 8.80 8.77 22.00
CA TYR A 290 9.74 7.71 22.28
C TYR A 290 9.65 7.27 23.74
N TRP A 291 9.70 5.97 23.95
CA TRP A 291 9.80 5.35 25.25
C TRP A 291 10.96 4.37 25.26
N LYS A 292 11.95 4.65 26.09
CA LYS A 292 13.08 3.74 26.29
C LYS A 292 12.64 2.57 27.16
N SER A 293 12.37 1.42 26.55
CA SER A 293 12.17 0.20 27.32
C SER A 293 13.51 -0.22 27.98
N SER A 294 13.45 -0.79 29.18
CA SER A 294 14.64 -1.17 29.95
C SER A 294 15.39 -2.40 29.39
N GLN A 295 14.95 -2.94 28.26
CA GLN A 295 15.55 -4.09 27.58
C GLN A 295 15.85 -3.73 26.12
N SER A 296 16.97 -4.25 25.62
CA SER A 296 17.55 -3.99 24.31
C SER A 296 16.65 -4.44 23.14
N SER A 297 15.51 -3.78 22.91
CA SER A 297 14.75 -3.95 21.67
C SER A 297 15.51 -3.23 20.54
N ILE A 298 15.66 -3.93 19.41
CA ILE A 298 16.30 -3.41 18.18
C ILE A 298 15.40 -2.35 17.50
N VAL A 299 14.14 -2.22 17.93
CA VAL A 299 13.16 -1.28 17.40
C VAL A 299 12.80 -0.29 18.50
N PRO A 300 12.93 1.04 18.25
CA PRO A 300 12.53 2.05 19.22
C PRO A 300 11.03 1.92 19.54
N ASP A 301 10.70 1.73 20.82
CA ASP A 301 9.32 1.64 21.29
C ASP A 301 8.71 3.03 21.37
N TYR A 302 7.65 3.28 20.62
CA TYR A 302 6.87 4.51 20.69
C TYR A 302 5.56 4.26 21.40
N ILE A 303 5.30 4.99 22.49
CA ILE A 303 4.02 4.91 23.19
C ILE A 303 3.01 5.79 22.45
N LEU A 304 1.95 5.16 21.97
CA LEU A 304 0.77 5.84 21.49
C LEU A 304 -0.17 6.13 22.65
N ASN A 305 -0.49 7.41 22.85
CA ASN A 305 -1.56 7.83 23.73
C ASN A 305 -2.73 8.36 22.90
N ARG A 306 -3.89 7.71 23.05
CA ARG A 306 -5.18 8.13 22.51
C ARG A 306 -6.20 8.15 23.64
N PRO A 307 -7.00 9.23 23.78
CA PRO A 307 -8.09 9.26 24.73
C PRO A 307 -9.07 8.11 24.54
N ARG A 308 -9.41 7.41 25.63
CA ARG A 308 -10.40 6.31 25.67
C ARG A 308 -11.66 6.66 26.45
N SER A 309 -11.72 7.87 26.98
CA SER A 309 -12.85 8.38 27.75
C SER A 309 -13.02 9.88 27.54
N SER A 310 -14.20 10.42 27.85
CA SER A 310 -14.43 11.86 27.78
C SER A 310 -13.51 12.64 28.73
N THR A 311 -13.17 12.07 29.88
CA THR A 311 -12.24 12.67 30.84
C THR A 311 -10.83 12.76 30.27
N GLU A 312 -10.31 11.65 29.72
CA GLU A 312 -9.00 11.65 29.06
C GLU A 312 -8.96 12.60 27.87
N LEU A 313 -10.06 12.71 27.10
CA LEU A 313 -10.12 13.63 25.97
C LEU A 313 -10.04 15.09 26.43
N LYS A 314 -10.76 15.45 27.50
CA LYS A 314 -10.65 16.79 28.10
C LYS A 314 -9.23 17.08 28.57
N THR A 315 -8.58 16.13 29.24
CA THR A 315 -7.18 16.28 29.65
C THR A 315 -6.26 16.48 28.45
N PHE A 316 -6.43 15.68 27.39
CA PHE A 316 -5.65 15.79 26.16
C PHE A 316 -5.82 17.16 25.48
N VAL A 317 -7.06 17.67 25.41
CA VAL A 317 -7.33 19.01 24.85
C VAL A 317 -6.72 20.11 25.70
N SER A 318 -6.86 20.06 27.03
CA SER A 318 -6.22 21.04 27.92
C SER A 318 -4.69 21.07 27.77
N GLU A 319 -4.07 19.90 27.57
CA GLU A 319 -2.63 19.83 27.28
C GLU A 319 -2.29 20.48 25.94
N LEU A 320 -3.08 20.23 24.90
CA LEU A 320 -2.91 20.86 23.58
C LEU A 320 -3.04 22.39 23.65
N GLU A 321 -4.05 22.92 24.36
CA GLU A 321 -4.23 24.36 24.56
C GLU A 321 -3.04 24.97 25.31
N SER A 322 -2.49 24.26 26.30
CA SER A 322 -1.29 24.68 27.02
C SER A 322 -0.07 24.76 26.09
N ILE A 323 0.11 23.75 25.22
CA ILE A 323 1.18 23.74 24.22
C ILE A 323 1.00 24.87 23.22
N GLN A 324 -0.22 25.09 22.72
CA GLN A 324 -0.54 26.17 21.80
C GLN A 324 -0.19 27.55 22.37
N LYS A 325 -0.46 27.78 23.67
CA LYS A 325 -0.07 29.03 24.37
C LYS A 325 1.44 29.19 24.52
N ARG A 326 2.15 28.09 24.79
CA ARG A 326 3.60 28.10 25.02
C ARG A 326 4.43 28.17 23.73
N LEU A 327 3.94 27.53 22.68
CA LEU A 327 4.67 27.29 21.43
C LEU A 327 3.79 27.67 20.21
N PRO A 328 3.34 28.93 20.11
CA PRO A 328 2.33 29.35 19.12
C PRO A 328 2.82 29.24 17.67
N GLU A 329 4.13 29.37 17.45
CA GLU A 329 4.77 29.39 16.12
C GLU A 329 5.14 27.99 15.61
N VAL A 330 4.79 26.92 16.34
CA VAL A 330 5.03 25.54 15.86
C VAL A 330 4.27 25.31 14.57
N LYS A 331 4.98 24.82 13.56
CA LYS A 331 4.40 24.45 12.27
C LYS A 331 3.43 23.28 12.42
N VAL A 332 2.23 23.44 11.88
CA VAL A 332 1.19 22.41 11.77
C VAL A 332 0.86 22.18 10.31
N VAL A 333 0.73 20.92 9.93
CA VAL A 333 0.33 20.50 8.59
C VAL A 333 -1.07 19.91 8.65
N VAL A 334 -2.04 20.57 8.02
CA VAL A 334 -3.39 20.04 7.79
C VAL A 334 -3.34 19.21 6.52
N PHE A 335 -3.87 17.99 6.59
CA PHE A 335 -3.80 16.99 5.53
C PHE A 335 -5.13 16.27 5.31
N GLY A 336 -5.49 16.09 4.05
CA GLY A 336 -6.66 15.35 3.59
C GLY A 336 -7.51 16.19 2.65
N VAL A 337 -8.09 15.56 1.62
CA VAL A 337 -8.91 16.30 0.63
C VAL A 337 -10.36 16.45 1.08
N VAL A 338 -10.89 15.48 1.82
CA VAL A 338 -12.25 15.52 2.37
C VAL A 338 -12.25 16.40 3.62
N PRO A 339 -12.94 17.57 3.62
CA PRO A 339 -12.90 18.50 4.74
C PRO A 339 -13.24 17.86 6.09
N GLU A 340 -14.27 17.02 6.14
CA GLU A 340 -14.75 16.34 7.35
C GLU A 340 -13.82 15.18 7.78
N GLY A 341 -12.93 14.74 6.88
CA GLY A 341 -12.01 13.63 7.07
C GLY A 341 -10.57 14.05 7.31
N ARG A 342 -10.28 15.35 7.42
CA ARG A 342 -8.92 15.92 7.54
C ARG A 342 -8.29 15.68 8.91
N VAL A 343 -6.96 15.69 8.92
CA VAL A 343 -6.13 15.63 10.14
C VAL A 343 -5.12 16.76 10.15
N ALA A 344 -4.83 17.31 11.32
CA ALA A 344 -3.72 18.20 11.58
C ALA A 344 -2.58 17.41 12.25
N ALA A 345 -1.37 17.51 11.70
CA ALA A 345 -0.19 16.86 12.22
C ALA A 345 0.89 17.90 12.57
N PHE A 346 1.55 17.71 13.71
CA PHE A 346 2.70 18.53 14.09
C PHE A 346 3.63 17.75 15.00
N ARG A 347 4.82 18.31 15.22
CA ARG A 347 5.76 17.84 16.23
C ARG A 347 6.44 19.04 16.87
N TYR A 348 6.87 18.88 18.11
CA TYR A 348 7.76 19.85 18.75
C TYR A 348 8.83 19.12 19.56
N SER A 349 9.96 19.80 19.75
CA SER A 349 11.07 19.24 20.49
C SER A 349 10.86 19.38 22.00
N LEU A 350 11.22 18.34 22.73
CA LEU A 350 11.27 18.28 24.18
C LEU A 350 12.56 18.89 24.75
N THR A 351 13.55 19.14 23.89
CA THR A 351 14.87 19.68 24.26
C THR A 351 15.17 20.94 23.44
N ASN A 352 16.15 21.73 23.88
CA ASN A 352 16.56 22.94 23.14
C ASN A 352 17.47 22.63 21.95
N GLN A 353 18.03 21.41 21.88
CA GLN A 353 18.90 20.91 20.83
C GLN A 353 18.48 19.48 20.49
N PRO A 354 17.48 19.30 19.62
CA PRO A 354 17.07 17.97 19.19
C PRO A 354 18.13 17.38 18.25
N ASP A 355 18.72 16.26 18.66
CA ASP A 355 19.68 15.52 17.85
C ASP A 355 19.04 14.25 17.24
N ASP A 356 18.00 13.70 17.88
CA ASP A 356 17.32 12.49 17.40
C ASP A 356 15.79 12.64 17.37
N SER A 357 15.16 11.77 16.59
CA SER A 357 13.73 11.51 16.55
C SER A 357 13.10 11.24 17.92
N GLU A 358 13.90 10.79 18.90
CA GLU A 358 13.53 10.53 20.29
C GLU A 358 13.22 11.82 21.07
N ASP A 359 13.75 12.97 20.63
CA ASP A 359 13.58 14.27 21.29
C ASP A 359 12.27 14.98 20.94
N PHE A 360 11.36 14.31 20.22
CA PHE A 360 10.13 14.92 19.71
C PHE A 360 8.89 14.25 20.27
N MET A 361 7.88 15.08 20.53
CA MET A 361 6.49 14.65 20.69
C MET A 361 5.75 14.88 19.37
N TYR A 362 5.06 13.86 18.87
CA TYR A 362 4.36 13.87 17.60
C TYR A 362 2.86 13.82 17.83
N TYR A 363 2.11 14.65 17.12
CA TYR A 363 0.65 14.76 17.23
C TYR A 363 -0.01 14.54 15.87
N VAL A 364 -1.13 13.82 15.90
CA VAL A 364 -2.10 13.75 14.80
C VAL A 364 -3.49 13.94 15.40
N ILE A 365 -4.15 15.01 15.00
CA ILE A 365 -5.42 15.47 15.57
C ILE A 365 -6.45 15.53 14.45
N PRO A 366 -7.67 15.03 14.65
CA PRO A 366 -8.77 15.27 13.72
C PRO A 366 -9.03 16.76 13.55
N TYR A 367 -9.15 17.18 12.30
CA TYR A 367 -9.36 18.58 11.93
C TYR A 367 -10.46 18.68 10.87
N PRO A 368 -11.71 18.30 11.20
CA PRO A 368 -12.82 18.54 10.30
C PRO A 368 -12.99 20.05 10.16
N GLU A 369 -12.75 20.61 8.97
CA GLU A 369 -13.16 21.99 8.72
C GLU A 369 -14.70 21.98 8.65
N GLU A 370 -15.35 22.72 9.55
CA GLU A 370 -16.79 22.94 9.45
C GLU A 370 -17.04 23.60 8.08
N SER A 371 -17.87 22.96 7.26
CA SER A 371 -18.44 23.60 6.09
C SER A 371 -19.15 24.85 6.61
N PHE A 372 -18.67 26.02 6.20
CA PHE A 372 -19.42 27.25 6.36
C PHE A 372 -20.69 27.08 5.53
N GLU A 373 -21.80 26.70 6.19
CA GLU A 373 -23.15 26.84 5.63
C GLU A 373 -23.53 28.31 5.48
#